data_AF-A0A961KSW9-F1
#
_entry.id   AF-A0A961KSW9-F1
#
_cell.length_a   1.000
_cell.length_b   1.000
_cell.length_c   1.000
_cell.angle_alpha   90.00
_cell.angle_beta   90.00
_cell.angle_gamma   90.00
#
_symmetry.space_group_name_H-M   'P 1'
#
loop_
_entity.id
_entity.type
_entity.pdbx_description
1 polymer ?
#
loop_
_entity_poly.entity_id
_entity_poly.type
_entity_poly.pdbx_seq_one_letter_code
_entity_poly.pdbx_strand_id
1 'polypeptide(L)'
;DDLARHPDTARHIARKLAVHFVADDPDPALVVALEAAFRDSDGDLMQVYGALLAHPAAWSEFGAKARQPFDFIVAAFRALGTDPGEIANLNFRKTRQFLSGPMAVMGQPWQQPPGPDGWPEALEDWITPQGLAARVEWALMAINVFGRDQDPAAFAAAALGDMADDQLRRIVGFAESRAEGMALVLASPEFNRR
;
A
#
# COMPACT_ATOMS: atom_id res chain seq x y z
N ASP A 1 13.55 -21.98 19.54
CA ASP A 1 14.90 -21.52 19.12
C ASP A 1 15.47 -22.25 17.92
N ASP A 2 15.24 -23.56 17.74
CA ASP A 2 15.84 -24.33 16.64
C ASP A 2 15.32 -23.94 15.24
N LEU A 3 14.03 -23.64 15.11
CA LEU A 3 13.43 -23.26 13.82
C LEU A 3 13.91 -21.88 13.32
N ALA A 4 14.12 -20.91 14.20
CA ALA A 4 14.48 -19.55 13.79
C ALA A 4 15.90 -19.47 13.23
N ARG A 5 16.81 -20.31 13.77
CA ARG A 5 18.21 -20.40 13.34
C ARG A 5 18.43 -21.34 12.16
N HIS A 6 17.40 -22.06 11.72
CA HIS A 6 17.50 -22.95 10.58
C HIS A 6 17.81 -22.15 9.30
N PRO A 7 18.79 -22.55 8.46
CA PRO A 7 19.15 -21.82 7.25
C PRO A 7 17.96 -21.58 6.30
N ASP A 8 17.05 -22.56 6.21
CA ASP A 8 15.84 -22.40 5.40
C ASP A 8 14.90 -21.30 5.91
N THR A 9 14.89 -21.03 7.22
CA THR A 9 14.10 -19.94 7.80
C THR A 9 14.67 -18.59 7.40
N ALA A 10 16.00 -18.41 7.47
CA ALA A 10 16.65 -17.18 7.05
C ALA A 10 16.33 -16.87 5.57
N ARG A 11 16.48 -17.87 4.70
CA ARG A 11 16.16 -17.75 3.26
C ARG A 11 14.68 -17.47 3.02
N HIS A 12 13.79 -18.15 3.75
CA HIS A 12 12.35 -17.95 3.64
C HIS A 12 11.94 -16.53 4.04
N ILE A 13 12.39 -16.04 5.20
CA ILE A 13 12.07 -14.69 5.68
C ILE A 13 12.68 -13.63 4.77
N ALA A 14 13.94 -13.80 4.34
CA ALA A 14 14.59 -12.91 3.38
C ALA A 14 13.78 -12.78 2.08
N ARG A 15 13.33 -13.91 1.51
CA ARG A 15 12.48 -13.88 0.32
C ARG A 15 11.14 -13.21 0.60
N LYS A 16 10.45 -13.51 1.71
CA LYS A 16 9.16 -12.86 2.03
C LYS A 16 9.29 -11.35 2.16
N LEU A 17 10.36 -10.85 2.79
CA LEU A 17 10.61 -9.42 2.92
C LEU A 17 10.90 -8.76 1.57
N ALA A 18 11.77 -9.37 0.75
CA ALA A 18 12.05 -8.87 -0.59
C ALA A 18 10.78 -8.84 -1.46
N VAL A 19 9.96 -9.90 -1.39
CA VAL A 19 8.69 -9.97 -2.12
C VAL A 19 7.71 -8.88 -1.66
N HIS A 20 7.57 -8.70 -0.34
CA HIS A 20 6.61 -7.77 0.22
C HIS A 20 6.95 -6.30 -0.06
N PHE A 21 8.24 -5.93 0.05
CA PHE A 21 8.66 -4.54 -0.02
C PHE A 21 9.18 -4.10 -1.39
N VAL A 22 9.60 -5.02 -2.27
CA VAL A 22 10.28 -4.66 -3.51
C VAL A 22 9.50 -5.09 -4.75
N ALA A 23 9.37 -6.40 -5.01
CA ALA A 23 8.74 -6.90 -6.22
C ALA A 23 8.24 -8.33 -6.03
N ASP A 24 7.22 -8.75 -6.79
CA ASP A 24 6.67 -10.12 -6.70
C ASP A 24 7.72 -11.19 -7.06
N ASP A 25 8.65 -10.87 -7.97
CA ASP A 25 9.87 -11.63 -8.24
C ASP A 25 11.11 -10.75 -8.00
N PRO A 26 11.64 -10.72 -6.76
CA PRO A 26 12.73 -9.81 -6.40
C PRO A 26 14.08 -10.31 -6.90
N ASP A 27 15.02 -9.39 -7.09
CA ASP A 27 16.42 -9.70 -7.44
C ASP A 27 16.99 -10.78 -6.48
N PRO A 28 17.47 -11.92 -7.00
CA PRO A 28 18.09 -12.95 -6.17
C PRO A 28 19.26 -12.44 -5.32
N ALA A 29 20.01 -11.43 -5.79
CA ALA A 29 21.11 -10.83 -5.03
C ALA A 29 20.61 -10.09 -3.78
N LEU A 30 19.46 -9.42 -3.87
CA LEU A 30 18.81 -8.81 -2.70
C LEU A 30 18.44 -9.90 -1.69
N VAL A 31 17.81 -10.99 -2.12
CA VAL A 31 17.43 -12.09 -1.22
C VAL A 31 18.65 -12.66 -0.50
N VAL A 32 19.76 -12.86 -1.22
CA VAL A 32 21.03 -13.34 -0.62
C VAL A 32 21.57 -12.34 0.41
N ALA A 33 21.51 -11.03 0.12
CA ALA A 33 21.97 -10.01 1.06
C ALA A 33 21.11 -9.98 2.35
N LEU A 34 19.79 -10.10 2.22
CA LEU A 34 18.88 -10.16 3.37
C LEU A 34 19.06 -11.44 4.18
N GLU A 35 19.28 -12.58 3.51
CA GLU A 35 19.56 -13.85 4.18
C GLU A 35 20.86 -13.77 4.99
N ALA A 36 21.92 -13.19 4.43
CA ALA A 36 23.17 -12.97 5.14
C ALA A 36 22.97 -12.08 6.36
N ALA A 37 22.29 -10.94 6.20
CA ALA A 37 21.97 -10.04 7.30
C ALA A 37 21.17 -10.74 8.41
N PHE A 38 20.21 -11.60 8.06
CA PHE A 38 19.44 -12.38 9.03
C PHE A 38 20.33 -13.36 9.79
N ARG A 39 21.20 -14.10 9.10
CA ARG A 39 22.09 -15.09 9.73
C ARG A 39 23.14 -14.44 10.62
N ASP A 40 23.80 -13.40 10.14
CA ASP A 40 24.92 -12.75 10.82
C ASP A 40 24.46 -11.99 12.08
N SER A 41 23.17 -11.62 12.12
CA SER A 41 22.55 -10.93 13.25
C SER A 41 21.70 -11.83 14.16
N ASP A 42 21.70 -13.15 13.95
CA ASP A 42 20.86 -14.12 14.67
C ASP A 42 19.35 -13.77 14.62
N GLY A 43 18.88 -13.26 13.48
CA GLY A 43 17.48 -12.97 13.21
C GLY A 43 17.01 -11.57 13.61
N ASP A 44 17.92 -10.61 13.85
CA ASP A 44 17.55 -9.23 14.14
C ASP A 44 16.95 -8.54 12.90
N LEU A 45 15.63 -8.42 12.89
CA LEU A 45 14.89 -7.82 11.78
C LEU A 45 15.30 -6.37 11.50
N MET A 46 15.77 -5.61 12.50
CA MET A 46 16.20 -4.23 12.26
C MET A 46 17.45 -4.17 11.37
N GLN A 47 18.37 -5.13 11.53
CA GLN A 47 19.54 -5.24 10.67
C GLN A 47 19.16 -5.72 9.26
N VAL A 48 18.19 -6.64 9.16
CA VAL A 48 17.66 -7.09 7.86
C VAL A 48 16.99 -5.95 7.10
N TYR A 49 16.17 -5.14 7.77
CA TYR A 49 15.57 -3.94 7.16
C TYR A 49 16.63 -2.92 6.76
N GLY A 50 17.69 -2.75 7.56
CA GLY A 50 18.84 -1.92 7.21
C GLY A 50 19.50 -2.38 5.91
N ALA A 51 19.74 -3.69 5.76
CA ALA A 51 20.27 -4.27 4.53
C ALA A 51 19.33 -4.10 3.33
N LEU A 52 18.01 -4.24 3.53
CA LEU A 52 17.01 -4.01 2.50
C LEU A 52 17.06 -2.58 1.97
N LEU A 53 16.97 -1.60 2.88
CA LEU A 53 16.95 -0.19 2.52
C LEU A 53 18.27 0.29 1.89
N ALA A 54 19.39 -0.33 2.23
CA ALA A 54 20.70 -0.02 1.66
C ALA A 54 20.94 -0.66 0.28
N HIS A 55 20.18 -1.69 -0.09
CA HIS A 55 20.40 -2.41 -1.34
C HIS A 55 19.80 -1.65 -2.54
N PRO A 56 20.53 -1.43 -3.65
CA PRO A 56 20.02 -0.67 -4.80
C PRO A 56 18.72 -1.21 -5.40
N ALA A 57 18.57 -2.54 -5.46
CA ALA A 57 17.36 -3.19 -5.99
C ALA A 57 16.07 -2.83 -5.21
N ALA A 58 16.17 -2.37 -3.95
CA ALA A 58 14.99 -1.93 -3.21
C ALA A 58 14.35 -0.65 -3.77
N TRP A 59 15.06 0.07 -4.65
CA TRP A 59 14.66 1.37 -5.18
C TRP A 59 14.49 1.38 -6.70
N SER A 60 14.65 0.24 -7.39
CA SER A 60 14.63 0.17 -8.85
C SER A 60 13.23 -0.05 -9.45
N GLU A 61 12.30 -0.64 -8.70
CA GLU A 61 11.01 -1.12 -9.20
C GLU A 61 9.81 -0.39 -8.55
N PHE A 62 9.96 0.91 -8.27
CA PHE A 62 8.90 1.67 -7.59
C PHE A 62 7.59 1.64 -8.39
N GLY A 63 6.49 1.30 -7.72
CA GLY A 63 5.18 1.19 -8.37
C GLY A 63 4.95 -0.12 -9.14
N ALA A 64 5.81 -1.13 -9.00
CA ALA A 64 5.57 -2.45 -9.58
C ALA A 64 4.49 -3.23 -8.83
N LYS A 65 4.29 -2.98 -7.53
CA LYS A 65 3.35 -3.73 -6.69
C LYS A 65 2.03 -3.00 -6.56
N ALA A 66 0.94 -3.76 -6.39
CA ALA A 66 -0.32 -3.18 -5.98
C ALA A 66 -0.29 -2.76 -4.50
N ARG A 67 -0.93 -1.64 -4.17
CA ARG A 67 -1.36 -1.40 -2.79
C ARG A 67 -2.48 -2.35 -2.45
N GLN A 68 -2.33 -3.11 -1.37
CA GLN A 68 -3.43 -3.89 -0.80
C GLN A 68 -4.49 -2.93 -0.23
N PRO A 69 -5.75 -3.38 -0.03
CA PRO A 69 -6.84 -2.51 0.44
C PRO A 69 -6.54 -1.73 1.72
N PHE A 70 -5.86 -2.35 2.70
CA PHE A 70 -5.41 -1.68 3.91
C PHE A 70 -4.46 -0.51 3.60
N ASP A 71 -3.42 -0.77 2.81
CA ASP A 71 -2.42 0.23 2.44
C ASP A 71 -3.04 1.36 1.61
N PHE A 72 -3.97 1.02 0.71
CA PHE A 72 -4.73 1.98 -0.08
C PHE A 72 -5.54 2.93 0.81
N ILE A 73 -6.29 2.39 1.78
CA ILE A 73 -7.10 3.19 2.71
C ILE A 73 -6.21 4.08 3.59
N VAL A 74 -5.12 3.53 4.13
CA VAL A 74 -4.17 4.30 4.96
C VAL A 74 -3.53 5.42 4.13
N ALA A 75 -3.05 5.12 2.92
CA ALA A 75 -2.47 6.10 2.03
C ALA A 75 -3.47 7.19 1.64
N ALA A 76 -4.74 6.83 1.42
CA ALA A 76 -5.79 7.80 1.09
C ALA A 76 -6.08 8.74 2.26
N PHE A 77 -6.21 8.24 3.50
CA PHE A 77 -6.35 9.13 4.67
C PHE A 77 -5.15 10.06 4.86
N ARG A 78 -3.93 9.56 4.62
CA ARG A 78 -2.72 10.39 4.65
C ARG A 78 -2.76 11.48 3.57
N ALA A 79 -3.15 11.13 2.35
CA ALA A 79 -3.28 12.08 1.24
C ALA A 79 -4.36 13.14 1.52
N LEU A 80 -5.50 12.74 2.09
CA LEU A 80 -6.58 13.65 2.53
C LEU A 80 -6.14 14.55 3.69
N GLY A 81 -5.01 14.25 4.32
CA GLY A 81 -4.49 14.96 5.48
C GLY A 81 -5.34 14.73 6.73
N THR A 82 -6.14 13.66 6.77
CA THR A 82 -7.04 13.36 7.89
C THR A 82 -6.27 13.23 9.19
N ASP A 83 -6.75 13.89 10.25
CA ASP A 83 -6.09 13.85 11.54
C ASP A 83 -6.16 12.42 12.13
N PRO A 84 -5.05 11.86 12.66
CA PRO A 84 -5.08 10.52 13.26
C PRO A 84 -6.09 10.38 14.40
N GLY A 85 -6.37 11.45 15.14
CA GLY A 85 -7.39 11.50 16.20
C GLY A 85 -8.81 11.41 15.65
N GLU A 86 -9.10 11.98 14.47
CA GLU A 86 -10.41 11.79 13.80
C GLU A 86 -10.67 10.32 13.49
N ILE A 87 -9.63 9.59 13.04
CA ILE A 87 -9.70 8.16 12.76
C ILE A 87 -9.80 7.34 14.05
N ALA A 88 -8.96 7.65 15.05
CA ALA A 88 -8.94 6.94 16.33
C ALA A 88 -10.26 7.07 17.10
N ASN A 89 -10.99 8.17 16.92
CA ASN A 89 -12.27 8.45 17.57
C ASN A 89 -13.50 7.97 16.79
N LEU A 90 -13.33 7.25 15.68
CA LEU A 90 -14.46 6.66 14.97
C LEU A 90 -15.17 5.63 15.84
N ASN A 91 -16.48 5.78 16.01
CA ASN A 91 -17.28 4.75 16.66
C ASN A 91 -17.31 3.45 15.82
N PHE A 92 -17.78 2.35 16.41
CA PHE A 92 -17.84 1.05 15.76
C PHE A 92 -18.57 1.06 14.40
N ARG A 93 -19.68 1.81 14.28
CA ARG A 93 -20.44 1.90 13.03
C ARG A 93 -19.62 2.57 11.94
N LYS A 94 -18.97 3.70 12.24
CA LYS A 94 -18.12 4.41 11.28
C LYS A 94 -16.84 3.62 10.96
N THR A 95 -16.24 2.97 11.94
CA THR A 95 -15.10 2.04 11.73
C THR A 95 -15.48 0.96 10.72
N ARG A 96 -16.66 0.35 10.87
CA ARG A 96 -17.15 -0.64 9.89
C ARG A 96 -17.46 -0.02 8.53
N GLN A 97 -18.05 1.16 8.48
CA GLN A 97 -18.44 1.83 7.25
C GLN A 97 -17.24 2.29 6.42
N PHE A 98 -16.21 2.86 7.05
CA PHE A 98 -15.10 3.50 6.35
C PHE A 98 -13.82 2.65 6.31
N LEU A 99 -13.66 1.69 7.22
CA LEU A 99 -12.43 0.89 7.33
C LEU A 99 -12.72 -0.59 7.00
N SER A 100 -13.29 -1.35 7.95
CA SER A 100 -13.31 -2.82 7.84
C SER A 100 -14.27 -3.37 6.80
N GLY A 101 -15.42 -2.73 6.58
CA GLY A 101 -16.37 -3.10 5.53
C GLY A 101 -15.77 -2.94 4.13
N PRO A 102 -15.27 -1.75 3.76
CA PRO A 102 -14.63 -1.52 2.47
C PRO A 102 -13.44 -2.45 2.22
N MET A 103 -12.58 -2.70 3.20
CA MET A 103 -11.48 -3.66 3.04
C MET A 103 -11.98 -5.06 2.69
N ALA A 104 -13.06 -5.53 3.33
CA ALA A 104 -13.66 -6.83 3.01
C ALA A 104 -14.25 -6.87 1.59
N VAL A 105 -14.89 -5.79 1.13
CA VAL A 105 -15.41 -5.68 -0.25
C VAL A 105 -14.27 -5.71 -1.27
N MET A 106 -13.13 -5.11 -0.95
CA MET A 106 -11.93 -5.13 -1.78
C MET A 106 -11.10 -6.42 -1.65
N GLY A 107 -11.57 -7.42 -0.90
CA GLY A 107 -10.93 -8.74 -0.79
C GLY A 107 -9.93 -8.91 0.36
N GLN A 108 -9.78 -7.93 1.26
CA GLN A 108 -8.89 -8.00 2.42
C GLN A 108 -9.63 -7.80 3.75
N PRO A 109 -10.51 -8.72 4.19
CA PRO A 109 -11.16 -8.60 5.51
C PRO A 109 -10.13 -8.44 6.64
N TRP A 110 -10.40 -7.50 7.55
CA TRP A 110 -9.47 -7.10 8.62
C TRP A 110 -9.01 -8.31 9.45
N GLN A 111 -7.69 -8.53 9.50
CA GLN A 111 -7.04 -9.60 10.28
C GLN A 111 -7.57 -11.02 9.99
N GLN A 112 -8.06 -11.26 8.77
CA GLN A 112 -8.61 -12.56 8.36
C GLN A 112 -8.00 -13.04 7.03
N PRO A 113 -6.67 -13.28 6.96
CA PRO A 113 -6.08 -13.88 5.77
C PRO A 113 -6.66 -15.27 5.51
N PRO A 114 -6.69 -15.72 4.24
CA PRO A 114 -7.30 -17.00 3.87
C PRO A 114 -6.56 -18.23 4.42
N GLY A 115 -5.30 -18.08 4.83
CA GLY A 115 -4.48 -19.16 5.37
C GLY A 115 -3.26 -18.68 6.16
N PRO A 116 -2.46 -19.61 6.72
CA PRO A 116 -1.30 -19.31 7.56
C PRO A 116 -0.18 -18.58 6.80
N ASP A 117 -0.13 -18.68 5.47
CA ASP A 117 0.87 -18.02 4.64
C ASP A 117 0.64 -16.50 4.51
N GLY A 118 -0.56 -16.02 4.89
CA GLY A 118 -0.95 -14.62 4.90
C GLY A 118 -1.75 -14.21 3.67
N TRP A 119 -1.61 -12.94 3.30
CA TRP A 119 -2.22 -12.37 2.09
C TRP A 119 -1.35 -12.64 0.86
N PRO A 120 -1.95 -12.83 -0.33
CA PRO A 120 -1.17 -12.92 -1.55
C PRO A 120 -0.48 -11.59 -1.87
N GLU A 121 0.64 -11.66 -2.58
CA GLU A 121 1.45 -10.49 -2.91
C GLU A 121 1.25 -10.02 -4.36
N ALA A 122 0.78 -10.91 -5.24
CA ALA A 122 0.69 -10.65 -6.67
C ALA A 122 -0.28 -9.50 -7.00
N LEU A 123 0.13 -8.65 -7.95
CA LEU A 123 -0.67 -7.50 -8.38
C LEU A 123 -2.11 -7.87 -8.81
N GLU A 124 -2.24 -9.00 -9.52
CA GLU A 124 -3.50 -9.48 -10.10
C GLU A 124 -4.56 -9.82 -9.04
N ASP A 125 -4.13 -10.20 -7.83
CA ASP A 125 -5.03 -10.48 -6.71
C ASP A 125 -5.69 -9.21 -6.15
N TRP A 126 -5.09 -8.04 -6.40
CA TRP A 126 -5.49 -6.76 -5.79
C TRP A 126 -6.04 -5.73 -6.77
N ILE A 127 -5.65 -5.81 -8.04
CA ILE A 127 -6.12 -4.93 -9.12
C ILE A 127 -7.09 -5.71 -10.01
N THR A 128 -8.29 -5.97 -9.48
CA THR A 128 -9.40 -6.60 -10.19
C THR A 128 -10.45 -5.55 -10.60
N PRO A 129 -11.29 -5.79 -11.63
CA PRO A 129 -12.35 -4.85 -12.00
C PRO A 129 -13.29 -4.51 -10.82
N GLN A 130 -13.67 -5.52 -10.04
CA GLN A 130 -14.53 -5.35 -8.86
C GLN A 130 -13.80 -4.60 -7.73
N GLY A 131 -12.52 -4.93 -7.49
CA GLY A 131 -11.70 -4.24 -6.49
C GLY A 131 -11.49 -2.76 -6.84
N LEU A 132 -11.22 -2.43 -8.10
CA LEU A 132 -11.09 -1.05 -8.56
C LEU A 132 -12.40 -0.26 -8.43
N ALA A 133 -13.54 -0.85 -8.82
CA ALA A 133 -14.84 -0.22 -8.62
C ALA A 133 -15.10 0.09 -7.14
N ALA A 134 -14.83 -0.87 -6.25
CA ALA A 134 -14.96 -0.68 -4.80
C ALA A 134 -14.03 0.42 -4.27
N ARG A 135 -12.80 0.54 -4.79
CA ARG A 135 -11.87 1.62 -4.43
C ARG A 135 -12.38 3.00 -4.83
N VAL A 136 -12.96 3.13 -6.03
CA VAL A 136 -13.55 4.39 -6.52
C VAL A 136 -14.75 4.80 -5.67
N GLU A 137 -15.67 3.87 -5.42
CA GLU A 137 -16.85 4.11 -4.58
C GLU A 137 -16.44 4.53 -3.16
N TRP A 138 -15.45 3.83 -2.59
CA TRP A 138 -14.91 4.16 -1.28
C TRP A 138 -14.21 5.53 -1.27
N ALA A 139 -13.42 5.84 -2.29
CA ALA A 139 -12.70 7.11 -2.40
C ALA A 139 -13.68 8.29 -2.39
N LEU A 140 -14.74 8.24 -3.21
CA LEU A 140 -15.79 9.26 -3.22
C LEU A 140 -16.47 9.40 -1.86
N MET A 141 -16.81 8.28 -1.21
CA MET A 141 -17.39 8.29 0.13
C MET A 141 -16.44 8.92 1.16
N ALA A 142 -15.15 8.56 1.13
CA ALA A 142 -14.14 9.06 2.05
C ALA A 142 -13.86 10.55 1.82
N ILE A 143 -13.74 11.01 0.58
CA ILE A 143 -13.55 12.42 0.22
C ILE A 143 -14.73 13.26 0.71
N ASN A 144 -15.96 12.79 0.57
CA ASN A 144 -17.12 13.56 1.02
C ASN A 144 -17.20 13.73 2.56
N VAL A 145 -16.51 12.89 3.33
CA VAL A 145 -16.57 12.89 4.80
C VAL A 145 -15.29 13.47 5.42
N PHE A 146 -14.14 13.13 4.85
CA PHE A 146 -12.81 13.46 5.37
C PHE A 146 -12.01 14.35 4.42
N GLY A 147 -12.44 14.47 3.17
CA GLY A 147 -11.87 15.41 2.23
C GLY A 147 -12.15 16.82 2.72
N ARG A 148 -11.07 17.53 3.00
CA ARG A 148 -11.13 18.96 3.27
C ARG A 148 -11.34 19.71 1.96
N ASP A 149 -11.61 21.00 2.04
CA ASP A 149 -11.71 21.84 0.85
C ASP A 149 -10.33 22.05 0.22
N GLN A 150 -9.88 21.06 -0.55
CA GLN A 150 -8.56 20.98 -1.17
C GLN A 150 -8.66 21.20 -2.68
N ASP A 151 -7.68 21.92 -3.22
CA ASP A 151 -7.50 21.99 -4.67
C ASP A 151 -7.03 20.64 -5.22
N PRO A 152 -7.67 20.07 -6.26
CA PRO A 152 -7.30 18.76 -6.78
C PRO A 152 -5.87 18.66 -7.31
N ALA A 153 -5.33 19.72 -7.92
CA ALA A 153 -3.95 19.71 -8.41
C ALA A 153 -2.96 19.72 -7.25
N ALA A 154 -3.23 20.50 -6.21
CA ALA A 154 -2.46 20.46 -4.97
C ALA A 154 -2.56 19.10 -4.27
N PHE A 155 -3.74 18.47 -4.26
CA PHE A 155 -3.95 17.12 -3.73
C PHE A 155 -3.14 16.07 -4.51
N ALA A 156 -3.16 16.12 -5.84
CA ALA A 156 -2.35 15.24 -6.69
C ALA A 156 -0.86 15.38 -6.38
N ALA A 157 -0.36 16.62 -6.26
CA ALA A 157 1.03 16.89 -5.92
C ALA A 157 1.39 16.36 -4.52
N ALA A 158 0.52 16.55 -3.52
CA ALA A 158 0.75 16.06 -2.17
C ALA A 158 0.71 14.52 -2.06
N ALA A 159 -0.17 13.86 -2.84
CA ALA A 159 -0.37 12.42 -2.78
C ALA A 159 0.69 11.62 -3.57
N LEU A 160 1.16 12.17 -4.69
CA LEU A 160 1.98 11.43 -5.67
C LEU A 160 3.33 12.07 -5.96
N GLY A 161 3.49 13.38 -5.70
CA GLY A 161 4.72 14.11 -6.03
C GLY A 161 5.11 13.95 -7.50
N ASP A 162 6.34 13.47 -7.72
CA ASP A 162 6.91 13.25 -9.06
C ASP A 162 6.26 12.09 -9.81
N MET A 163 5.52 11.21 -9.11
CA MET A 163 4.82 10.09 -9.75
C MET A 163 3.56 10.50 -10.50
N ALA A 164 2.98 11.67 -10.20
CA ALA A 164 1.82 12.13 -10.96
C ALA A 164 2.25 12.42 -12.39
N ASP A 165 1.82 11.61 -13.36
CA ASP A 165 2.18 11.86 -14.76
C ASP A 165 1.43 13.08 -15.34
N ASP A 166 1.85 13.54 -16.52
CA ASP A 166 1.24 14.69 -17.16
C ASP A 166 -0.21 14.43 -17.60
N GLN A 167 -0.58 13.18 -17.83
CA GLN A 167 -1.94 12.82 -18.19
C GLN A 167 -2.88 12.98 -16.99
N LEU A 168 -2.52 12.44 -15.83
CA LEU A 168 -3.27 12.56 -14.59
C LEU A 168 -3.40 14.02 -14.18
N ARG A 169 -2.31 14.80 -14.23
CA ARG A 169 -2.36 16.25 -13.93
C ARG A 169 -3.35 17.00 -14.82
N ARG A 170 -3.39 16.67 -16.12
CA ARG A 170 -4.35 17.26 -17.06
C ARG A 170 -5.79 16.85 -16.72
N ILE A 171 -6.06 15.56 -16.52
CA ILE A 171 -7.41 15.05 -16.25
C ILE A 171 -7.96 15.63 -14.94
N VAL A 172 -7.13 15.69 -13.89
CA VAL A 172 -7.49 16.31 -12.61
C VAL A 172 -7.86 17.79 -12.77
N GLY A 173 -7.17 18.52 -13.67
CA GLY A 173 -7.48 19.91 -13.99
C GLY A 173 -8.80 20.12 -14.75
N PHE A 174 -9.37 19.05 -15.34
CA PHE A 174 -10.66 19.10 -16.04
C PHE A 174 -11.84 18.60 -15.19
N ALA A 175 -11.61 18.18 -13.95
CA ALA A 175 -12.68 17.67 -13.09
C ALA A 175 -13.77 18.73 -12.86
N GLU A 176 -15.04 18.31 -12.89
CA GLU A 176 -16.19 19.21 -12.74
C GLU A 176 -16.37 19.65 -11.27
N SER A 177 -15.78 18.90 -10.34
CA SER A 177 -15.78 19.22 -8.92
C SER A 177 -14.45 18.88 -8.25
N ARG A 178 -14.20 19.50 -7.09
CA ARG A 178 -13.03 19.17 -6.26
C ARG A 178 -13.01 17.71 -5.82
N ALA A 179 -14.17 17.20 -5.41
CA ALA A 179 -14.31 15.81 -4.97
C ALA A 179 -14.03 14.82 -6.11
N GLU A 180 -14.50 15.11 -7.32
CA GLU A 180 -14.19 14.31 -8.51
C GLU A 180 -12.69 14.35 -8.83
N GLY A 181 -12.07 15.53 -8.82
CA GLY A 181 -10.63 15.67 -9.07
C GLY A 181 -9.78 14.88 -8.07
N MET A 182 -10.14 14.91 -6.79
CA MET A 182 -9.49 14.10 -5.75
C MET A 182 -9.75 12.60 -5.94
N ALA A 183 -10.96 12.22 -6.35
CA ALA A 183 -11.30 10.82 -6.62
C ALA A 183 -10.51 10.26 -7.81
N LEU A 184 -10.30 11.06 -8.86
CA LEU A 184 -9.46 10.71 -10.01
C LEU A 184 -8.01 10.41 -9.58
N VAL A 185 -7.46 11.20 -8.65
CA VAL A 185 -6.13 10.93 -8.08
C VAL A 185 -6.13 9.60 -7.32
N LEU A 186 -7.09 9.34 -6.43
CA LEU A 186 -7.15 8.09 -5.68
C LEU A 186 -7.44 6.86 -6.56
N ALA A 187 -8.13 7.04 -7.69
CA ALA A 187 -8.43 6.00 -8.66
C ALA A 187 -7.27 5.71 -9.65
N SER A 188 -6.27 6.59 -9.70
CA SER A 188 -5.18 6.52 -10.66
C SER A 188 -4.29 5.28 -10.47
N PRO A 189 -3.69 4.71 -11.53
CA PRO A 189 -2.70 3.64 -11.43
C PRO A 189 -1.55 3.99 -10.48
N GLU A 190 -1.07 5.22 -10.53
CA GLU A 190 0.03 5.77 -9.72
C GLU A 190 -0.30 5.68 -8.23
N PHE A 191 -1.53 6.00 -7.85
CA PHE A 191 -1.96 5.92 -6.45
C PHE A 191 -2.24 4.49 -5.99
N ASN A 192 -2.65 3.61 -6.91
CA ASN A 192 -2.99 2.22 -6.59
C ASN A 192 -1.78 1.29 -6.52
N ARG A 193 -0.58 1.82 -6.79
CA ARG A 193 0.68 1.07 -6.81
C ARG A 193 1.67 1.58 -5.74
N ARG A 194 2.63 0.73 -5.40
CA ARG A 194 3.76 1.00 -4.50
C ARG A 194 5.02 0.32 -5.01
#